data_AF-A0A558HCK4-F1
#
_entry.id   AF-A0A558HCK4-F1
#
_cell.length_a   1.000
_cell.length_b   1.000
_cell.length_c   1.000
_cell.angle_alpha   90.00
_cell.angle_beta   90.00
_cell.angle_gamma   90.00
#
_symmetry.space_group_name_H-M   'P 1'
#
loop_
_entity.id
_entity.type
_entity.pdbx_description
1 polymer ?
#
loop_
_entity_poly.entity_id
_entity_poly.type
_entity_poly.pdbx_seq_one_letter_code
_entity_poly.pdbx_strand_id
1 'polypeptide(L)'
;MPYQGGPAQTHNAQTHNAQAHGTQPQTAARSVTVIPAVDLYLGTVTILSKLGTARFRHPEARLIARALAKAVRPTQWCEASGTLTVTVAAVGKREGRQRHFIFRQDGQA
;
A
#
# COMPACT_ATOMS: atom_id res chain seq x y z
N MET A 1 -39.69 -17.28 21.10
CA MET A 1 -39.00 -18.14 22.08
C MET A 1 -37.58 -17.60 22.29
N PRO A 2 -37.25 -16.98 23.44
CA PRO A 2 -35.86 -16.61 23.75
C PRO A 2 -35.18 -17.74 24.52
N TYR A 3 -34.03 -18.22 24.05
CA TYR A 3 -33.16 -19.10 24.84
C TYR A 3 -32.05 -18.26 25.46
N GLN A 4 -32.12 -18.13 26.78
CA GLN A 4 -31.14 -17.50 27.64
C GLN A 4 -30.35 -18.63 28.31
N GLY A 5 -29.09 -18.81 27.91
CA GLY A 5 -28.17 -19.77 28.52
C GLY A 5 -26.99 -19.02 29.13
N GLY A 6 -27.05 -18.79 30.44
CA GLY A 6 -25.92 -18.35 31.27
C GLY A 6 -25.01 -19.52 31.68
N PRO A 7 -24.00 -19.28 32.53
CA PRO A 7 -22.59 -19.48 32.18
C PRO A 7 -21.97 -20.77 32.74
N ALA A 8 -20.84 -21.19 32.17
CA ALA A 8 -19.89 -22.08 32.84
C ALA A 8 -18.48 -21.53 32.67
N GLN A 9 -17.98 -20.91 33.74
CA GLN A 9 -16.56 -20.70 33.97
C GLN A 9 -15.93 -22.03 34.40
N THR A 10 -14.80 -22.40 33.82
CA THR A 10 -13.67 -22.94 34.59
C THR A 10 -12.37 -22.76 33.83
N HIS A 11 -11.41 -22.19 34.56
CA HIS A 11 -10.04 -21.93 34.18
C HIS A 11 -9.26 -23.22 33.92
N ASN A 12 -8.33 -23.19 32.96
CA ASN A 12 -7.02 -23.75 33.24
C ASN A 12 -5.92 -23.02 32.48
N ALA A 13 -4.94 -22.58 33.26
CA ALA A 13 -3.76 -21.86 32.84
C ALA A 13 -2.82 -22.78 32.06
N GLN A 14 -2.32 -22.28 30.93
CA GLN A 14 -1.06 -22.75 30.36
C GLN A 14 -0.16 -21.55 30.12
N THR A 15 0.67 -21.32 31.13
CA THR A 15 1.83 -20.43 31.14
C THR A 15 2.84 -20.95 30.14
N HIS A 16 3.02 -20.26 29.01
CA HIS A 16 4.23 -20.41 28.19
C HIS A 16 4.78 -19.04 27.84
N ASN A 17 5.83 -18.69 28.59
CA ASN A 17 6.93 -17.78 28.28
C ASN A 17 6.63 -16.53 27.46
N ALA A 18 6.64 -15.41 28.18
CA ALA A 18 6.92 -14.09 27.65
C ALA A 18 8.29 -14.06 26.95
N GLN A 19 8.30 -14.13 25.62
CA GLN A 19 9.31 -13.44 24.82
C GLN A 19 8.66 -12.15 24.32
N ALA A 20 8.77 -11.11 25.15
CA ALA A 20 8.46 -9.75 24.77
C ALA A 20 9.48 -9.29 23.72
N HIS A 21 9.29 -9.69 22.47
CA HIS A 21 9.76 -8.87 21.35
C HIS A 21 8.86 -7.65 21.35
N GLY A 22 9.36 -6.56 21.94
CA GLY A 22 8.71 -5.26 21.88
C GLY A 22 8.34 -4.98 20.43
N THR A 23 7.05 -5.17 20.10
CA THR A 23 6.50 -4.64 18.87
C THR A 23 6.47 -3.16 19.13
N GLN A 24 7.56 -2.47 18.75
CA GLN A 24 7.46 -1.03 18.53
C GLN A 24 6.21 -0.84 17.68
N PRO A 25 5.30 0.08 18.03
CA PRO A 25 4.21 0.44 17.14
C PRO A 25 4.88 1.01 15.89
N GLN A 26 5.15 0.13 14.92
CA GLN A 26 5.59 0.49 13.61
C GLN A 26 4.38 1.20 13.05
N THR A 27 4.40 2.54 13.14
CA THR A 27 3.35 3.41 12.62
C THR A 27 3.08 2.92 11.21
N ALA A 28 1.99 2.18 11.03
CA ALA A 28 1.71 1.50 9.77
C ALA A 28 1.76 2.58 8.71
N ALA A 29 2.76 2.52 7.83
CA ALA A 29 3.01 3.58 6.87
C ALA A 29 1.72 3.80 6.08
N ARG A 30 1.08 4.95 6.30
CA ARG A 30 -0.30 5.18 5.89
C ARG A 30 -0.33 5.32 4.38
N SER A 31 -0.69 4.24 3.70
CA SER A 31 -0.91 4.27 2.26
C SER A 31 -2.20 5.02 1.95
N VAL A 32 -2.15 5.89 0.94
CA VAL A 32 -3.29 6.67 0.47
C VAL A 32 -3.61 6.31 -0.97
N THR A 33 -4.90 6.30 -1.30
CA THR A 33 -5.34 6.10 -2.69
C THR A 33 -5.09 7.37 -3.50
N VAL A 34 -4.49 7.23 -4.69
CA VAL A 34 -4.09 8.35 -5.55
C VAL A 34 -4.47 8.12 -7.00
N ILE A 35 -4.53 9.21 -7.77
CA ILE A 35 -4.66 9.19 -9.23
C ILE A 35 -3.34 9.72 -9.80
N PRO A 36 -2.38 8.85 -10.12
CA PRO A 36 -1.10 9.29 -10.66
C PRO A 36 -1.24 9.70 -12.12
N ALA A 37 -0.56 10.78 -12.51
CA ALA A 37 -0.37 11.18 -13.89
C ALA A 37 1.05 10.85 -14.33
N VAL A 38 1.21 10.33 -15.54
CA VAL A 38 2.53 10.01 -16.10
C VAL A 38 2.78 10.86 -17.33
N ASP A 39 3.83 11.67 -17.28
CA ASP A 39 4.38 12.37 -18.42
C ASP A 39 5.48 11.51 -19.05
N LEU A 40 5.20 10.95 -20.22
CA LEU A 40 6.12 10.09 -20.96
C LEU A 40 7.24 10.85 -21.69
N TYR A 41 7.05 12.15 -21.95
CA TYR A 41 8.07 12.98 -22.60
C TYR A 41 9.13 13.39 -21.59
N LEU A 42 8.69 13.85 -20.41
CA LEU A 42 9.59 14.27 -19.32
C LEU A 42 10.03 13.10 -18.41
N GLY A 43 9.44 11.91 -18.57
CA GLY A 43 9.76 10.75 -17.75
C GLY A 43 9.39 10.93 -16.28
N THR A 44 8.34 11.71 -16.01
CA THR A 44 7.92 12.06 -14.65
C THR A 44 6.57 11.47 -14.30
N VAL A 45 6.39 11.12 -13.03
CA VAL A 45 5.12 10.74 -12.44
C VAL A 45 4.72 11.79 -11.43
N THR A 46 3.50 12.31 -11.59
CA THR A 46 2.90 13.27 -10.67
C THR A 46 1.86 12.55 -9.83
N ILE A 47 1.97 12.70 -8.51
CA ILE A 47 1.05 12.12 -7.53
C ILE A 47 0.35 13.27 -6.81
N LEU A 48 -0.97 13.33 -6.95
CA LEU A 48 -1.82 14.24 -6.19
C LEU A 48 -2.36 13.49 -4.96
N SER A 49 -1.98 13.96 -3.78
CA SER A 49 -2.49 13.46 -2.50
C SER A 49 -3.17 14.60 -1.73
N LYS A 50 -3.81 14.28 -0.59
CA LYS A 50 -4.38 15.31 0.30
C LYS A 50 -3.34 16.28 0.85
N LEU A 51 -2.07 15.89 0.86
CA LEU A 51 -0.95 16.69 1.38
C LEU A 51 -0.34 17.60 0.30
N GLY A 52 -0.73 17.43 -0.96
CA GLY A 52 -0.25 18.26 -2.07
C GLY A 52 0.08 17.45 -3.31
N THR A 53 0.70 18.14 -4.27
CA THR A 53 1.18 17.56 -5.52
C THR A 53 2.67 17.28 -5.40
N ALA A 54 3.07 16.04 -5.62
CA ALA A 54 4.48 15.65 -5.70
C ALA A 54 4.80 15.16 -7.12
N ARG A 55 5.97 15.52 -7.63
CA ARG A 55 6.45 15.11 -8.96
C ARG A 55 7.78 14.38 -8.80
N PHE A 56 7.89 13.23 -9.45
CA PHE A 56 9.06 12.36 -9.35
C PHE A 56 9.56 11.99 -10.75
N ARG A 57 10.88 11.96 -10.97
CA ARG A 57 11.43 11.31 -12.17
C ARG A 57 11.49 9.81 -11.94
N HIS A 58 11.24 9.03 -13.00
CA HIS A 58 11.39 7.59 -12.94
C HIS A 58 11.94 7.08 -14.28
N PRO A 59 13.08 6.34 -14.29
CA PRO A 59 13.70 5.87 -15.54
C PRO A 59 12.75 4.97 -16.35
N GLU A 60 11.82 4.30 -15.67
CA GLU A 60 10.85 3.39 -16.28
C GLU A 60 9.42 3.96 -16.31
N ALA A 61 9.24 5.27 -16.52
CA ALA A 61 7.90 5.90 -16.60
C ALA A 61 6.95 5.18 -17.59
N ARG A 62 7.47 4.63 -18.70
CA ARG A 62 6.71 3.81 -19.65
C ARG A 62 6.15 2.52 -19.03
N LEU A 63 6.89 1.87 -18.14
CA LEU A 63 6.41 0.67 -17.44
C LEU A 63 5.32 1.02 -16.43
N ILE A 64 5.44 2.17 -15.77
CA ILE A 64 4.41 2.69 -14.86
C ILE A 64 3.12 2.97 -15.65
N ALA A 65 3.19 3.69 -16.77
CA ALA A 65 2.03 3.95 -17.62
C ALA A 65 1.34 2.66 -18.10
N ARG A 66 2.13 1.66 -18.52
CA ARG A 66 1.60 0.33 -18.91
C ARG A 66 0.95 -0.41 -17.75
N ALA A 67 1.48 -0.28 -16.54
CA ALA A 67 0.88 -0.88 -15.34
C ALA A 67 -0.44 -0.19 -15.00
N LEU A 68 -0.47 1.15 -15.03
CA LEU A 68 -1.68 1.94 -14.77
C LEU A 68 -2.80 1.64 -15.78
N ALA A 69 -2.47 1.47 -17.06
CA ALA A 69 -3.43 1.06 -18.09
C ALA A 69 -4.06 -0.33 -17.83
N LYS A 70 -3.45 -1.15 -16.97
CA LYS A 70 -3.94 -2.48 -16.59
C LYS A 70 -4.40 -2.54 -15.13
N ALA A 71 -4.53 -1.40 -14.46
CA ALA A 71 -4.90 -1.35 -13.05
C ALA A 71 -6.34 -1.84 -12.85
N VAL A 72 -6.53 -2.73 -11.87
CA VAL A 72 -7.84 -3.33 -11.51
C VAL A 72 -8.31 -2.95 -10.10
N ARG A 73 -7.50 -2.15 -9.40
CA ARG A 73 -7.79 -1.55 -8.09
C ARG A 73 -7.24 -0.13 -8.06
N PRO A 74 -7.77 0.74 -7.17
CA PRO A 74 -7.19 2.06 -6.96
C PRO A 74 -5.72 1.98 -6.56
N THR A 75 -4.90 2.80 -7.21
CA THR A 75 -3.45 2.85 -6.97
C THR A 75 -3.17 3.41 -5.58
N GLN A 76 -2.22 2.81 -4.87
CA GLN A 76 -1.85 3.23 -3.52
C GLN A 76 -0.48 3.92 -3.54
N TRP A 77 -0.35 4.98 -2.76
CA TRP A 77 0.89 5.70 -2.51
C TRP A 77 1.25 5.60 -1.03
N CYS A 78 2.45 5.10 -0.76
CA CYS A 78 3.05 5.14 0.56
C CYS A 78 4.14 6.22 0.57
N GLU A 79 3.87 7.33 1.25
CA GLU A 79 4.80 8.46 1.29
C GLU A 79 6.07 8.12 2.09
N ALA A 80 5.93 7.44 3.22
CA ALA A 80 7.06 7.07 4.07
C ALA A 80 8.09 6.18 3.36
N SER A 81 7.65 5.34 2.42
CA SER A 81 8.53 4.47 1.63
C SER A 81 8.74 4.95 0.19
N GLY A 82 8.16 6.09 -0.20
CA GLY A 82 8.19 6.59 -1.58
C GLY A 82 7.71 5.58 -2.61
N THR A 83 6.70 4.75 -2.28
CA THR A 83 6.32 3.60 -3.11
C THR A 83 4.91 3.76 -3.69
N LEU A 84 4.80 3.63 -5.01
CA LEU A 84 3.53 3.51 -5.73
C LEU A 84 3.20 2.04 -5.98
N THR A 85 2.08 1.58 -5.45
CA THR A 85 1.58 0.21 -5.62
C THR A 85 0.45 0.20 -6.62
N VAL A 86 0.68 -0.44 -7.77
CA VAL A 86 -0.32 -0.64 -8.83
C VAL A 86 -0.72 -2.10 -8.86
N THR A 87 -1.99 -2.39 -8.60
CA THR A 87 -2.53 -3.75 -8.73
C THR A 87 -3.04 -3.97 -10.15
N VAL A 88 -2.35 -4.81 -10.92
CA VAL A 88 -2.64 -5.05 -12.34
C VAL A 88 -3.41 -6.35 -12.56
N ALA A 89 -4.21 -6.41 -13.63
CA ALA A 89 -4.83 -7.65 -14.08
C ALA A 89 -3.77 -8.75 -14.31
N ALA A 90 -4.08 -9.97 -13.88
CA ALA A 90 -3.24 -11.14 -14.12
C ALA A 90 -4.11 -12.39 -14.31
N VAL A 91 -3.69 -13.26 -15.25
CA VAL A 91 -4.40 -14.51 -15.55
C VAL A 91 -4.48 -15.38 -14.30
N GLY A 92 -5.67 -15.91 -14.01
CA GLY A 92 -5.91 -16.75 -12.84
C GLY A 92 -5.91 -16.01 -11.50
N LYS A 93 -5.80 -14.68 -11.47
CA LYS A 93 -5.78 -13.88 -10.22
C LYS A 93 -6.89 -12.85 -10.20
N ARG A 94 -8.02 -13.20 -9.58
CA ARG A 94 -9.17 -12.29 -9.40
C ARG A 94 -8.80 -10.99 -8.68
N GLU A 95 -7.88 -11.08 -7.69
CA GLU A 95 -7.38 -9.91 -6.97
C GLU A 95 -6.30 -9.11 -7.73
N GLY A 96 -5.86 -9.60 -8.90
CA GLY A 96 -4.75 -9.04 -9.65
C GLY A 96 -3.38 -9.39 -9.04
N ARG A 97 -2.34 -8.70 -9.54
CA ARG A 97 -0.96 -8.80 -9.04
C ARG A 97 -0.43 -7.40 -8.75
N GLN A 98 0.15 -7.21 -7.58
CA GLN A 98 0.77 -5.94 -7.22
C GLN A 98 2.10 -5.73 -7.95
N ARG A 99 2.33 -4.50 -8.39
CA ARG A 99 3.60 -3.97 -8.90
C ARG A 99 3.97 -2.76 -8.04
N HIS A 100 5.23 -2.72 -7.61
CA HIS A 100 5.75 -1.66 -6.76
C HIS A 100 6.76 -0.84 -7.54
N PHE A 101 6.60 0.49 -7.51
CA PHE A 101 7.53 1.44 -8.11
C PHE A 101 8.04 2.35 -7.00
N ILE A 102 9.36 2.38 -6.81
CA ILE A 102 10.00 3.17 -5.76
C ILE A 102 10.54 4.43 -6.39
N PHE A 103 10.17 5.57 -5.83
CA PHE A 103 10.63 6.88 -6.28
C PHE A 103 11.70 7.38 -5.34
N ARG A 104 12.78 7.91 -5.91
CA ARG A 104 13.74 8.70 -5.15
C ARG A 104 13.19 10.12 -5.11
N GLN A 105 13.27 10.74 -3.94
CA GLN A 105 13.01 12.16 -3.80
C GLN A 105 14.14 12.87 -4.54
N ASP A 106 13.89 13.35 -5.75
CA ASP A 106 14.78 14.32 -6.36
C ASP A 106 14.59 15.61 -5.54
N GLY A 107 15.68 16.11 -4.95
CA GLY A 107 15.67 17.39 -4.26
C GLY A 107 15.03 18.44 -5.17
N GLN A 108 13.99 19.11 -4.67
CA GLN A 108 13.33 20.20 -5.39
C GLN A 108 14.39 21.21 -5.83
N ALA A 109 14.44 21.50 -7.12
CA ALA A 109 15.10 22.68 -7.67
C ALA A 109 14.02 23.73 -7.99
#